data_AF-A0A7R8ZFS2-F1
#
_entry.id   AF-A0A7R8ZFS2-F1
#
_cell.length_a   1.000
_cell.length_b   1.000
_cell.length_c   1.000
_cell.angle_alpha   90.00
_cell.angle_beta   90.00
_cell.angle_gamma   90.00
#
_symmetry.space_group_name_H-M   'P 1'
#
loop_
_entity.id
_entity.type
_entity.pdbx_description
1 polymer ?
#
loop_
_entity_poly.entity_id
_entity_poly.type
_entity_poly.pdbx_seq_one_letter_code
_entity_poly.pdbx_strand_id
1 'polypeptide(L)'
;GEVFPRIIQELTPVCKHFAVRGTTKQAKHAIRCLYVNLVDNHATVFAEILENVKENLNPESPYYRTAIVSVGHIAYNLPDKYPVHIKNTISRKVRLQNKF
;
A
#
# COMPACT_ATOMS: atom_id res chain seq x y z
N GLY A 1 -13.80 17.08 -12.97
CA GLY A 1 -13.36 16.08 -13.96
C GLY A 1 -14.41 14.99 -14.03
N GLU A 2 -14.56 14.35 -15.18
CA GLU A 2 -15.49 13.23 -15.35
C GLU A 2 -15.09 12.07 -14.43
N VAL A 3 -16.10 11.40 -13.86
CA VAL A 3 -15.92 10.23 -12.99
C VAL A 3 -16.50 9.03 -13.70
N PHE A 4 -15.75 7.92 -13.73
CA PHE A 4 -16.16 6.67 -14.37
C PHE A 4 -16.24 5.53 -13.35
N PRO A 5 -17.31 5.44 -12.54
CA PRO A 5 -17.40 4.50 -11.42
C PRO A 5 -17.15 3.03 -11.81
N ARG A 6 -17.61 2.60 -12.99
CA ARG A 6 -17.39 1.24 -13.51
C ARG A 6 -15.92 0.93 -13.73
N ILE A 7 -15.18 1.85 -14.35
CA ILE A 7 -13.74 1.71 -14.56
C ILE A 7 -13.02 1.61 -13.21
N ILE A 8 -13.43 2.42 -12.22
CA ILE A 8 -12.83 2.37 -10.88
C ILE A 8 -13.13 1.04 -10.17
N GLN A 9 -14.34 0.50 -10.31
CA GLN A 9 -14.70 -0.81 -9.78
C GLN A 9 -13.83 -1.93 -10.36
N GLU A 10 -13.55 -1.91 -11.66
CA GLU A 10 -12.69 -2.89 -12.33
C GLU A 10 -11.21 -2.69 -12.01
N LEU A 11 -10.76 -1.44 -11.90
CA LEU A 11 -9.36 -1.09 -11.68
C LEU A 11 -8.91 -1.34 -10.24
N THR A 12 -9.81 -1.16 -9.27
CA THR A 12 -9.51 -1.33 -7.84
C THR A 12 -8.87 -2.70 -7.51
N PRO A 13 -9.44 -3.86 -7.89
CA PRO A 13 -8.83 -5.16 -7.60
C PRO A 13 -7.47 -5.35 -8.28
N VAL A 14 -7.28 -4.82 -9.51
CA VAL A 14 -6.00 -4.88 -10.23
C VAL A 14 -4.93 -4.08 -9.50
N CYS A 15 -5.24 -2.86 -9.07
CA CYS A 15 -4.32 -2.04 -8.29
C CYS A 15 -4.03 -2.66 -6.92
N LYS A 16 -5.03 -3.24 -6.24
CA LYS A 16 -4.80 -3.98 -4.98
C LYS A 16 -3.82 -5.14 -5.19
N HIS A 17 -4.00 -5.93 -6.25
CA HIS A 17 -3.09 -7.02 -6.58
C HIS A 17 -1.65 -6.50 -6.80
N PHE A 18 -1.48 -5.45 -7.60
CA PHE A 18 -0.16 -4.85 -7.84
C PHE A 18 0.47 -4.24 -6.60
N ALA A 19 -0.31 -3.65 -5.71
CA ALA A 19 0.18 -3.10 -4.45
C ALA A 19 0.69 -4.18 -3.49
N VAL A 20 0.13 -5.39 -3.54
CA VAL A 20 0.50 -6.48 -2.61
C VAL A 20 1.54 -7.43 -3.21
N ARG A 21 1.40 -7.81 -4.49
CA ARG A 21 2.18 -8.89 -5.13
C ARG A 21 2.86 -8.50 -6.44
N GLY A 22 2.70 -7.25 -6.88
CA GLY A 22 3.35 -6.76 -8.09
C GLY A 22 4.85 -6.52 -7.91
N THR A 23 5.49 -6.05 -8.97
CA THR A 23 6.83 -5.44 -8.89
C THR A 23 6.78 -4.12 -8.12
N THR A 24 7.94 -3.63 -7.65
CA THR A 24 8.05 -2.32 -6.99
C THR A 24 7.52 -1.17 -7.86
N LYS A 25 7.76 -1.22 -9.18
CA LYS A 25 7.21 -0.24 -10.14
C LYS A 25 5.68 -0.33 -10.21
N GLN A 26 5.12 -1.54 -10.27
CA GLN A 26 3.66 -1.73 -10.31
C GLN A 26 3.00 -1.23 -9.02
N ALA A 27 3.56 -1.56 -7.85
CA ALA A 27 3.06 -1.10 -6.56
C ALA A 27 3.04 0.44 -6.45
N LYS A 28 4.14 1.12 -6.78
CA LYS A 28 4.21 2.59 -6.80
C LYS A 28 3.06 3.19 -7.62
N HIS A 29 2.89 2.73 -8.86
CA HIS A 29 1.87 3.29 -9.74
C HIS A 29 0.44 2.90 -9.31
N ALA A 30 0.25 1.69 -8.79
CA ALA A 30 -1.04 1.24 -8.27
C ALA A 30 -1.52 2.09 -7.09
N ILE A 31 -0.66 2.34 -6.10
CA ILE A 31 -0.98 3.21 -4.96
C ILE A 31 -1.35 4.62 -5.43
N ARG A 32 -0.55 5.18 -6.34
CA ARG A 32 -0.80 6.53 -6.88
C ARG A 32 -2.07 6.60 -7.73
N CYS A 33 -2.41 5.53 -8.43
CA CYS A 33 -3.63 5.41 -9.22
C CYS A 33 -4.86 5.38 -8.32
N LEU A 34 -4.86 4.51 -7.30
CA LEU A 34 -5.94 4.44 -6.32
C LEU A 34 -6.12 5.78 -5.60
N TYR A 35 -5.03 6.43 -5.19
CA TYR A 35 -5.07 7.72 -4.52
C TYR A 35 -5.74 8.83 -5.35
N VAL A 36 -5.49 8.90 -6.66
CA VAL A 36 -6.12 9.96 -7.47
C VAL A 36 -7.55 9.64 -7.89
N ASN A 37 -7.92 8.37 -7.98
CA ASN A 37 -9.18 7.99 -8.61
C ASN A 37 -10.29 7.56 -7.62
N LEU A 38 -9.98 7.17 -6.38
CA LEU A 38 -10.97 6.71 -5.38
C LEU A 38 -11.47 7.83 -4.45
N VAL A 39 -12.26 8.78 -4.94
CA VAL A 39 -12.65 9.99 -4.17
C VAL A 39 -13.25 9.70 -2.78
N ASP A 40 -14.11 8.69 -2.64
CA ASP A 40 -14.83 8.42 -1.38
C ASP A 40 -14.30 7.21 -0.59
N ASN A 41 -13.74 6.21 -1.27
CA ASN A 41 -13.42 4.89 -0.69
C ASN A 41 -11.93 4.68 -0.36
N HIS A 42 -11.12 5.75 -0.35
CA HIS A 42 -9.69 5.66 -0.03
C HIS A 42 -9.41 4.94 1.28
N ALA A 43 -10.14 5.28 2.35
CA ALA A 43 -9.82 4.81 3.69
C ALA A 43 -9.91 3.27 3.78
N THR A 44 -10.99 2.70 3.27
CA THR A 44 -11.25 1.26 3.27
C THR A 44 -10.24 0.52 2.39
N VAL A 45 -10.04 1.00 1.16
CA VAL A 45 -9.13 0.33 0.20
C VAL A 45 -7.68 0.35 0.70
N PHE A 46 -7.20 1.48 1.23
CA PHE A 46 -5.83 1.54 1.75
C PHE A 46 -5.66 0.79 3.06
N ALA A 47 -6.68 0.70 3.92
CA ALA A 47 -6.63 -0.14 5.11
C ALA A 47 -6.48 -1.62 4.74
N GLU A 48 -7.28 -2.11 3.79
CA GLU A 48 -7.15 -3.49 3.29
C GLU A 48 -5.77 -3.77 2.68
N ILE A 49 -5.24 -2.84 1.89
CA ILE A 49 -3.89 -2.98 1.32
C ILE A 49 -2.85 -3.05 2.44
N LEU A 50 -2.94 -2.18 3.45
CA LEU A 50 -1.99 -2.18 4.57
C LEU A 50 -2.02 -3.50 5.34
N GLU A 51 -3.20 -4.10 5.60
CA GLU A 51 -3.28 -5.40 6.27
C GLU A 51 -2.59 -6.50 5.47
N ASN A 52 -2.86 -6.60 4.16
CA ASN A 52 -2.21 -7.60 3.30
C ASN A 52 -0.70 -7.36 3.16
N VAL A 53 -0.28 -6.10 3.08
CA VAL A 53 1.14 -5.76 2.90
C VAL A 53 1.95 -6.06 4.17
N LYS A 54 1.35 -6.00 5.36
CA LYS A 54 2.03 -6.36 6.62
C LYS A 54 2.55 -7.80 6.62
N GLU A 55 1.83 -8.72 6.00
CA GLU A 55 2.26 -10.13 5.85
C GLU A 55 3.56 -10.24 5.03
N ASN A 56 3.73 -9.35 4.05
CA ASN A 56 4.90 -9.28 3.19
C ASN A 56 6.06 -8.47 3.77
N LEU A 57 5.89 -7.79 4.91
CA LEU A 57 6.98 -7.11 5.62
C LEU A 57 7.84 -8.11 6.42
N ASN A 58 8.36 -9.08 5.70
CA ASN A 58 9.28 -10.10 6.15
C ASN A 58 10.35 -10.28 5.06
N PRO A 59 11.65 -10.25 5.37
CA PRO A 59 12.71 -10.37 4.36
C PRO A 59 12.63 -11.64 3.50
N GLU A 60 12.10 -12.74 4.05
CA GLU A 60 11.90 -14.00 3.29
C GLU A 60 10.71 -13.94 2.32
N SER A 61 9.85 -12.92 2.41
CA SER A 61 8.77 -12.75 1.43
C SER A 61 9.36 -12.33 0.09
N PRO A 62 8.99 -12.98 -1.03
CA PRO A 62 9.38 -12.52 -2.36
C PRO A 62 8.83 -11.12 -2.69
N TYR A 63 7.83 -10.66 -1.94
CA TYR A 63 7.18 -9.36 -2.10
C TYR A 63 7.65 -8.31 -1.09
N TYR A 64 8.73 -8.58 -0.32
CA TYR A 64 9.22 -7.66 0.71
C TYR A 64 9.50 -6.24 0.21
N ARG A 65 10.17 -6.11 -0.94
CA ARG A 65 10.46 -4.81 -1.55
C ARG A 65 9.19 -4.10 -2.01
N THR A 66 8.25 -4.85 -2.58
CA THR A 66 6.93 -4.34 -3.01
C THR A 66 6.16 -3.80 -1.80
N ALA A 67 6.18 -4.53 -0.69
CA ALA A 67 5.55 -4.14 0.56
C ALA A 67 6.10 -2.82 1.11
N ILE A 68 7.43 -2.65 1.13
CA ILE A 68 8.07 -1.40 1.54
C ILE A 68 7.62 -0.23 0.66
N VAL A 69 7.62 -0.42 -0.66
CA VAL A 69 7.23 0.63 -1.62
C VAL A 69 5.76 1.02 -1.43
N SER A 70 4.86 0.05 -1.27
CA SER A 70 3.44 0.31 -1.03
C SER A 70 3.23 1.10 0.26
N VAL A 71 3.81 0.67 1.38
CA VAL A 71 3.70 1.39 2.66
C VAL A 71 4.26 2.81 2.57
N GLY A 72 5.43 2.98 1.95
CA GLY A 72 6.06 4.29 1.78
C GLY A 72 5.21 5.25 0.94
N HIS A 73 4.63 4.78 -0.17
CA HIS A 73 3.76 5.62 -0.99
C HIS A 73 2.39 5.87 -0.34
N ILE A 74 1.86 4.95 0.46
CA ILE A 74 0.66 5.22 1.27
C ILE A 74 0.97 6.32 2.28
N ALA A 75 2.10 6.26 2.98
CA ALA A 75 2.55 7.30 3.91
C ALA A 75 2.68 8.66 3.22
N TYR A 76 3.30 8.67 2.05
CA TYR A 76 3.54 9.90 1.28
C TYR A 76 2.24 10.55 0.78
N ASN A 77 1.30 9.76 0.26
CA ASN A 77 0.05 10.31 -0.30
C ASN A 77 -1.01 10.61 0.78
N LEU A 78 -0.91 9.98 1.96
CA LEU A 78 -1.90 10.10 3.06
C LEU A 78 -1.20 10.36 4.41
N PRO A 79 -0.44 11.47 4.53
CA PRO A 79 0.37 11.75 5.72
C PRO A 79 -0.45 11.83 7.02
N ASP A 80 -1.68 12.33 6.93
CA ASP A 80 -2.53 12.59 8.10
C ASP A 80 -3.41 11.39 8.52
N LYS A 81 -3.58 10.37 7.65
CA LYS A 81 -4.53 9.27 7.93
C LYS A 81 -3.91 8.09 8.67
N TYR A 82 -2.64 7.77 8.42
CA TYR A 82 -2.02 6.55 8.97
C TYR A 82 -0.71 6.74 9.74
N PRO A 83 -0.43 7.89 10.39
CA PRO A 83 0.88 8.12 11.00
C PRO A 83 1.23 7.07 12.05
N VAL A 84 0.27 6.66 12.89
CA VAL A 84 0.48 5.62 13.92
C VAL A 84 0.61 4.22 13.32
N HIS A 85 -0.24 3.87 12.35
CA HIS A 85 -0.24 2.54 11.72
C HIS A 85 1.07 2.29 10.97
N ILE A 86 1.55 3.28 10.22
CA ILE A 86 2.78 3.20 9.44
C ILE A 86 3.99 3.19 10.35
N LYS A 87 4.06 4.09 11.35
CA LYS A 87 5.12 4.09 12.36
C LYS A 87 5.23 2.75 13.06
N ASN A 88 4.12 2.19 13.55
CA ASN A 88 4.13 0.90 14.24
C ASN A 88 4.48 -0.28 13.35
N THR A 89 4.15 -0.21 12.06
CA THR A 89 4.43 -1.26 11.08
C THR A 89 5.93 -1.27 10.71
N ILE A 90 6.53 -0.10 10.50
CA ILE A 90 7.96 0.04 10.19
C ILE A 90 8.82 -0.20 11.44
N SER A 91 8.49 0.42 12.58
CA SER A 91 9.29 0.33 13.80
C SER A 91 9.35 -1.08 14.39
N ARG A 92 8.28 -1.88 14.28
CA ARG A 92 8.28 -3.27 14.80
C ARG A 92 9.19 -4.19 13.99
N LYS A 93 9.35 -3.95 12.69
CA LYS A 93 10.12 -4.83 11.81
C LYS A 93 11.58 -4.41 11.65
N VAL A 94 11.88 -3.10 11.63
CA VAL A 94 13.28 -2.60 11.61
C VAL A 94 14.02 -2.93 12.92
N ARG A 95 13.34 -2.89 14.07
CA ARG A 95 13.96 -3.24 15.37
C ARG A 95 14.38 -4.72 15.47
N LEU A 96 13.77 -5.61 14.69
CA LEU A 96 14.13 -7.04 14.68
C LEU A 96 15.34 -7.35 13.79
N GLN A 97 15.79 -6.42 12.95
CA GLN A 97 16.96 -6.61 12.09
C GLN A 97 18.27 -6.05 12.66
N ASN A 98 18.20 -5.16 13.66
CA ASN A 98 19.37 -4.58 14.34
C ASN A 98 19.70 -5.29 15.67
N LYS A 99 19.32 -6.56 15.81
CA LYS A 99 19.55 -7.36 17.03
C LYS A 99 20.56 -8.51 16.85
N PHE A 100 21.36 -8.45 15.80
CA PHE A 100 22.52 -9.30 15.58
C PHE A 100 23.76 -8.43 15.37
#